data_AF-A0AAU6Y2R8-F1
#
_entry.id   AF-A0AAU6Y2R8-F1
#
_cell.length_a   1.000
_cell.length_b   1.000
_cell.length_c   1.000
_cell.angle_alpha   90.00
_cell.angle_beta   90.00
_cell.angle_gamma   90.00
#
_symmetry.space_group_name_H-M   'P 1'
#
loop_
_entity.id
_entity.type
_entity.pdbx_description
1 polymer ?
#
loop_
_entity_poly.entity_id
_entity_poly.type
_entity_poly.pdbx_seq_one_letter_code
_entity_poly.pdbx_strand_id
1 'polypeptide(L)'
;MKKYLLKLLLLFCLLSIFLTACQKDAPITPLVTTKPLTGSVSTTPAGDYQPLTKGSFWKYDNILATSVDVNTVTITGNTSKINRKTYYEAINDSQANGTTIGFYNNDGGVYRFRTTNAVVGITAELTFLDENKAVNETWTAPITDNGLVNNIPGRLVGKVVEKGISHTVNGKTFKDVIHTAADLQYDTGGYSTVLTYNLYYAKGIGLIEQVSTIAGVTIVNTKLVEYSIK
;
A
#
# COMPACT_ATOMS: atom_id res chain seq x y z
N MET A 1 24.73 -25.66 6.05
CA MET A 1 23.25 -25.61 6.18
C MET A 1 22.76 -25.60 7.64
N LYS A 2 23.26 -26.43 8.56
CA LYS A 2 22.83 -26.43 9.99
C LYS A 2 23.14 -25.16 10.80
N LYS A 3 24.13 -24.34 10.42
CA LYS A 3 24.54 -23.15 11.18
C LYS A 3 23.63 -21.92 10.98
N TYR A 4 22.89 -21.85 9.87
CA TYR A 4 21.93 -20.76 9.62
C TYR A 4 20.54 -21.08 10.19
N LEU A 5 20.16 -22.37 10.21
CA LEU A 5 18.93 -22.84 10.84
C LEU A 5 18.94 -22.58 12.36
N LEU A 6 20.11 -22.69 13.01
CA LEU A 6 20.25 -22.45 14.45
C LEU A 6 20.16 -20.96 14.82
N LYS A 7 20.61 -20.06 13.94
CA LYS A 7 20.44 -18.60 14.12
C LYS A 7 19.01 -18.13 13.82
N LEU A 8 18.32 -18.81 12.90
CA LEU A 8 16.91 -18.56 12.60
C LEU A 8 15.99 -19.04 13.74
N LEU A 9 16.34 -20.15 14.42
CA LEU A 9 15.61 -20.67 15.58
C LEU A 9 15.83 -19.84 16.85
N LEU A 10 17.03 -19.30 17.06
CA LEU A 10 17.35 -18.40 18.19
C LEU A 10 16.67 -17.02 18.11
N LEU A 11 16.22 -16.61 16.92
CA LEU A 11 15.46 -15.37 16.73
C LEU A 11 13.98 -15.50 17.18
N PHE A 12 13.48 -16.74 17.32
CA PHE A 12 12.08 -17.01 17.69
C PHE A 12 11.86 -17.15 19.22
N CYS A 13 12.93 -17.32 20.01
CA CYS A 13 12.86 -17.51 21.48
C CYS A 13 13.02 -16.22 22.31
N LEU A 14 13.14 -15.05 21.68
CA LEU A 14 13.26 -13.76 22.39
C LEU A 14 11.92 -13.03 22.61
N LEU A 15 10.79 -13.71 22.35
CA LEU A 15 9.44 -13.16 22.57
C LEU A 15 8.76 -13.60 23.87
N SER A 16 9.45 -14.27 24.79
CA SER A 16 8.84 -14.83 26.01
C SER A 16 9.30 -14.21 27.33
N ILE A 17 9.84 -12.98 27.32
CA ILE A 17 10.03 -12.22 28.57
C ILE A 17 9.60 -10.78 28.32
N PHE A 18 8.33 -10.46 28.62
CA PHE A 18 7.86 -9.26 29.34
C PHE A 18 6.32 -9.35 29.47
N LEU A 19 5.86 -10.30 30.28
CA LEU A 19 4.56 -10.16 30.95
C LEU A 19 4.82 -9.41 32.25
N THR A 20 4.42 -8.14 32.32
CA THR A 20 3.58 -7.57 33.40
C THR A 20 3.51 -6.05 33.25
N ALA A 21 2.42 -5.57 32.64
CA ALA A 21 1.73 -4.37 33.10
C ALA A 21 0.28 -4.47 32.58
N CYS A 22 -0.57 -5.15 33.35
CA CYS A 22 -2.02 -5.00 33.24
C CYS A 22 -2.38 -3.53 33.51
N GLN A 23 -2.78 -2.80 32.47
CA GLN A 23 -3.75 -1.72 32.67
C GLN A 23 -5.07 -2.16 32.06
N LYS A 24 -5.95 -2.58 32.99
CA LYS A 24 -7.41 -2.60 32.95
C LYS A 24 -8.02 -2.55 31.54
N ASP A 25 -8.52 -3.71 31.10
CA ASP A 25 -9.33 -3.85 29.89
C ASP A 25 -10.46 -2.81 29.88
N ALA A 26 -10.38 -1.85 28.98
CA ALA A 26 -11.59 -1.26 28.44
C ALA A 26 -12.30 -2.36 27.65
N PRO A 27 -13.63 -2.52 27.76
CA PRO A 27 -14.34 -3.50 26.96
C PRO A 27 -14.03 -3.23 25.48
N ILE A 28 -13.36 -4.20 24.84
CA ILE A 28 -13.17 -4.23 23.40
C ILE A 28 -14.55 -4.47 22.81
N THR A 29 -15.30 -3.40 22.64
CA THR A 29 -16.44 -3.41 21.73
C THR A 29 -15.79 -3.48 20.34
N PRO A 30 -16.02 -4.51 19.53
CA PRO A 30 -15.62 -4.47 18.13
C PRO A 30 -16.39 -3.32 17.50
N LEU A 31 -15.76 -2.15 17.45
CA LEU A 31 -16.29 -0.98 16.79
C LEU A 31 -16.05 -1.17 15.29
N VAL A 32 -16.71 -2.17 14.69
CA VAL A 32 -17.10 -2.06 13.29
C VAL A 32 -18.25 -1.05 13.28
N THR A 33 -17.94 0.21 13.53
CA THR A 33 -18.85 1.28 13.16
C THR A 33 -18.78 1.31 11.66
N THR A 34 -19.78 0.74 11.00
CA THR A 34 -20.07 0.96 9.59
C THR A 34 -20.48 2.42 9.42
N LYS A 35 -19.53 3.35 9.63
CA LYS A 35 -19.74 4.74 9.24
C LYS A 35 -19.83 4.71 7.72
N PRO A 36 -20.91 5.23 7.11
CA PRO A 36 -21.00 5.28 5.66
C PRO A 36 -19.80 6.04 5.10
N LEU A 37 -19.22 5.53 4.01
CA LEU A 37 -18.08 6.16 3.37
C LEU A 37 -18.46 7.56 2.89
N THR A 38 -17.76 8.58 3.42
CA THR A 38 -17.98 9.98 3.04
C THR A 38 -16.89 10.43 2.08
N GLY A 39 -17.24 11.05 0.97
CA GLY A 39 -16.22 11.62 0.10
C GLY A 39 -16.73 12.66 -0.85
N SER A 40 -15.88 13.62 -1.17
CA SER A 40 -16.16 14.73 -2.09
C SER A 40 -15.07 14.86 -3.15
N VAL A 41 -15.48 15.24 -4.35
CA VAL A 41 -14.59 15.60 -5.47
C VAL A 41 -15.00 17.00 -5.90
N SER A 42 -14.07 17.94 -5.89
CA SER A 42 -14.31 19.36 -6.19
C SER A 42 -14.67 19.60 -7.68
N THR A 43 -14.30 18.69 -8.58
CA THR A 43 -14.46 18.83 -10.04
C THR A 43 -14.72 17.48 -10.74
N THR A 44 -15.35 17.51 -11.92
CA THR A 44 -15.85 16.35 -12.71
C THR A 44 -14.74 15.33 -13.09
N PRO A 45 -15.03 14.01 -13.26
CA PRO A 45 -14.06 12.90 -13.25
C PRO A 45 -13.06 12.75 -14.42
N ALA A 46 -12.62 13.85 -15.05
CA ALA A 46 -11.47 13.80 -15.95
C ALA A 46 -10.18 13.79 -15.10
N GLY A 47 -9.91 12.65 -14.44
CA GLY A 47 -8.81 12.54 -13.48
C GLY A 47 -8.04 11.23 -13.57
N ASP A 48 -6.80 11.29 -13.13
CA ASP A 48 -5.88 10.15 -12.97
C ASP A 48 -6.38 9.17 -11.90
N TYR A 49 -5.78 7.97 -11.84
CA TYR A 49 -6.06 6.96 -10.80
C TYR A 49 -5.35 7.22 -9.47
N GLN A 50 -4.61 8.32 -9.35
CA GLN A 50 -4.03 8.80 -8.10
C GLN A 50 -3.90 10.34 -8.18
N PRO A 51 -4.94 11.12 -7.89
CA PRO A 51 -4.87 12.57 -7.89
C PRO A 51 -3.75 13.08 -6.97
N LEU A 52 -2.91 14.01 -7.44
CA LEU A 52 -1.77 14.54 -6.67
C LEU A 52 -1.91 16.05 -6.38
N THR A 53 -3.14 16.56 -6.36
CA THR A 53 -3.42 17.97 -6.04
C THR A 53 -3.22 18.23 -4.55
N LYS A 54 -2.61 19.39 -4.22
CA LYS A 54 -2.35 19.81 -2.84
C LYS A 54 -3.64 19.78 -2.00
N GLY A 55 -3.57 19.15 -0.83
CA GLY A 55 -4.69 19.03 0.10
C GLY A 55 -5.70 17.94 -0.25
N SER A 56 -5.47 17.17 -1.32
CA SER A 56 -6.18 15.91 -1.52
C SER A 56 -5.79 14.91 -0.43
N PHE A 57 -6.77 14.17 0.09
CA PHE A 57 -6.52 13.18 1.13
C PHE A 57 -7.40 11.93 0.99
N TRP A 58 -6.89 10.85 1.59
CA TRP A 58 -7.58 9.57 1.74
C TRP A 58 -7.37 9.06 3.16
N LYS A 59 -8.43 8.58 3.77
CA LYS A 59 -8.42 7.92 5.06
C LYS A 59 -8.78 6.45 4.86
N TYR A 60 -7.96 5.58 5.43
CA TYR A 60 -8.12 4.14 5.29
C TYR A 60 -8.23 3.46 6.65
N ASP A 61 -9.00 2.37 6.67
CA ASP A 61 -8.90 1.33 7.69
C ASP A 61 -7.97 0.25 7.15
N ASN A 62 -6.88 -0.02 7.88
CA ASN A 62 -5.97 -1.13 7.62
C ASN A 62 -6.29 -2.23 8.63
N ILE A 63 -6.90 -3.29 8.16
CA ILE A 63 -7.31 -4.43 8.97
C ILE A 63 -6.18 -5.47 8.90
N LEU A 64 -5.41 -5.59 9.99
CA LEU A 64 -4.32 -6.55 10.15
C LEU A 64 -4.76 -7.67 11.08
N ALA A 65 -5.29 -8.76 10.53
CA ALA A 65 -5.80 -9.91 11.28
C ALA A 65 -6.73 -9.55 12.46
N THR A 66 -6.19 -9.26 13.64
CA THR A 66 -6.92 -8.93 14.87
C THR A 66 -6.88 -7.44 15.25
N SER A 67 -6.13 -6.60 14.54
CA SER A 67 -6.04 -5.17 14.81
C SER A 67 -6.49 -4.33 13.61
N VAL A 68 -6.89 -3.10 13.91
CA VAL A 68 -7.20 -2.09 12.90
C VAL A 68 -6.31 -0.89 13.16
N ASP A 69 -5.59 -0.45 12.14
CA ASP A 69 -4.92 0.85 12.12
C ASP A 69 -5.64 1.79 11.17
N VAL A 70 -5.93 2.99 11.63
CA VAL A 70 -6.53 4.04 10.81
C VAL A 70 -5.43 5.00 10.41
N ASN A 71 -5.28 5.23 9.12
CA ASN A 71 -4.30 6.20 8.63
C ASN A 71 -4.92 7.18 7.62
N THR A 72 -4.38 8.41 7.61
CA THR A 72 -4.76 9.44 6.63
C THR A 72 -3.54 9.83 5.81
N VAL A 73 -3.65 9.70 4.48
CA VAL A 73 -2.64 10.13 3.52
C VAL A 73 -3.08 11.48 2.95
N THR A 74 -2.24 12.50 3.05
CA THR A 74 -2.53 13.87 2.56
C THR A 74 -1.41 14.37 1.67
N ILE A 75 -1.74 14.86 0.46
CA ILE A 75 -0.77 15.47 -0.45
C ILE A 75 -0.42 16.89 0.03
N THR A 76 0.87 17.16 0.25
CA THR A 76 1.32 18.44 0.82
C THR A 76 1.42 19.56 -0.23
N GLY A 77 1.56 19.18 -1.50
CA GLY A 77 1.87 20.07 -2.61
C GLY A 77 3.36 20.34 -2.81
N ASN A 78 4.22 19.85 -1.90
CA ASN A 78 5.66 19.86 -2.13
C ASN A 78 6.02 18.81 -3.18
N THR A 79 7.07 19.11 -3.96
CA THR A 79 7.60 18.18 -4.95
C THR A 79 9.10 17.97 -4.79
N SER A 80 9.58 16.80 -5.19
CA SER A 80 10.99 16.42 -5.19
C SER A 80 11.36 15.76 -6.52
N LYS A 81 12.59 15.98 -7.00
CA LYS A 81 13.11 15.27 -8.16
C LYS A 81 13.99 14.12 -7.71
N ILE A 82 13.57 12.89 -8.00
CA ILE A 82 14.30 11.66 -7.64
C ILE A 82 14.45 10.84 -8.92
N ASN A 83 15.68 10.48 -9.28
CA ASN A 83 15.98 9.72 -10.49
C ASN A 83 15.31 10.29 -11.75
N ARG A 84 15.36 11.62 -11.88
CA ARG A 84 14.75 12.41 -12.97
C ARG A 84 13.22 12.39 -13.04
N LYS A 85 12.53 11.75 -12.08
CA LYS A 85 11.06 11.78 -11.95
C LYS A 85 10.64 12.83 -10.92
N THR A 86 9.50 13.47 -11.14
CA THR A 86 8.88 14.40 -10.17
C THR A 86 7.96 13.60 -9.24
N TYR A 87 8.27 13.64 -7.96
CA TYR A 87 7.47 13.05 -6.89
C TYR A 87 6.73 14.14 -6.11
N TYR A 88 5.50 13.83 -5.70
CA TYR A 88 4.65 14.62 -4.85
C TYR A 88 4.72 14.05 -3.44
N GLU A 89 5.06 14.91 -2.48
CA GLU A 89 5.14 14.52 -1.09
C GLU A 89 3.75 14.30 -0.49
N ALA A 90 3.62 13.25 0.30
CA ALA A 90 2.44 12.92 1.05
C ALA A 90 2.79 12.65 2.51
N ILE A 91 2.03 13.23 3.42
CA ILE A 91 2.07 12.89 4.84
C ILE A 91 1.13 11.72 5.06
N ASN A 92 1.63 10.65 5.68
CA ASN A 92 0.83 9.52 6.13
C ASN A 92 0.79 9.55 7.66
N ASP A 93 -0.37 9.89 8.22
CA ASP A 93 -0.60 9.94 9.65
C ASP A 93 -1.34 8.68 10.10
N SER A 94 -0.62 7.75 10.73
CA SER A 94 -1.12 6.46 11.22
C SER A 94 -1.34 6.51 12.73
N GLN A 95 -2.48 6.02 13.19
CA GLN A 95 -2.75 5.94 14.64
C GLN A 95 -1.82 4.96 15.35
N ALA A 96 -1.46 3.86 14.70
CA ALA A 96 -0.59 2.84 15.28
C ALA A 96 0.91 3.14 15.10
N ASN A 97 1.30 3.79 13.99
CA ASN A 97 2.70 3.93 13.59
C ASN A 97 3.22 5.38 13.58
N GLY A 98 2.36 6.35 13.92
CA GLY A 98 2.69 7.77 13.88
C GLY A 98 2.78 8.32 12.46
N THR A 99 3.40 9.49 12.34
CA THR A 99 3.47 10.22 11.07
C THR A 99 4.72 9.84 10.26
N THR A 100 4.54 9.55 8.98
CA THR A 100 5.61 9.26 8.01
C THR A 100 5.43 10.08 6.74
N ILE A 101 6.51 10.20 5.97
CA ILE A 101 6.50 10.88 4.66
C ILE A 101 6.65 9.83 3.56
N GLY A 102 5.76 9.89 2.57
CA GLY A 102 5.84 9.12 1.34
C GLY A 102 5.84 10.03 0.12
N PHE A 103 6.15 9.45 -1.03
CA PHE A 103 6.30 10.16 -2.28
C PHE A 103 5.52 9.44 -3.38
N TYR A 104 4.61 10.14 -4.04
CA TYR A 104 3.83 9.59 -5.15
C TYR A 104 4.28 10.18 -6.48
N ASN A 105 4.27 9.39 -7.53
CA ASN A 105 4.56 9.84 -8.89
C ASN A 105 3.52 9.26 -9.84
N ASN A 106 3.04 10.11 -10.76
CA ASN A 106 2.37 9.70 -11.98
C ASN A 106 3.23 10.20 -13.14
N ASP A 107 3.71 9.27 -13.96
CA ASP A 107 4.47 9.58 -15.18
C ASP A 107 3.79 8.91 -16.36
N GLY A 108 2.93 9.67 -17.05
CA GLY A 108 2.21 9.20 -18.23
C GLY A 108 1.34 7.96 -17.98
N GLY A 109 0.70 7.85 -16.82
CA GLY A 109 -0.14 6.70 -16.48
C GLY A 109 0.59 5.54 -15.80
N VAL A 110 1.89 5.71 -15.49
CA VAL A 110 2.65 4.77 -14.64
C VAL A 110 2.76 5.36 -13.23
N TYR A 111 2.11 4.70 -12.28
CA TYR A 111 1.93 5.17 -10.92
C TYR A 111 2.89 4.49 -9.96
N ARG A 112 3.55 5.29 -9.13
CA ARG A 112 4.58 4.84 -8.20
C ARG A 112 4.37 5.42 -6.82
N PHE A 113 4.70 4.62 -5.81
CA PHE A 113 4.80 5.02 -4.42
C PHE A 113 6.20 4.74 -3.92
N ARG A 114 6.83 5.74 -3.32
CA ARG A 114 8.18 5.64 -2.76
C ARG A 114 8.15 6.00 -1.29
N THR A 115 8.74 5.14 -0.47
CA THR A 115 8.84 5.36 0.97
C THR A 115 10.10 4.72 1.52
N THR A 116 10.59 5.24 2.65
CA THR A 116 11.74 4.71 3.37
C THR A 116 11.25 4.10 4.66
N ASN A 117 11.56 2.82 4.88
CA ASN A 117 11.35 2.23 6.18
C ASN A 117 12.38 2.82 7.16
N ALA A 118 11.89 3.53 8.18
CA ALA A 118 12.75 4.23 9.14
C ALA A 118 13.61 3.30 10.01
N VAL A 119 13.24 2.02 10.16
CA VAL A 119 13.94 1.04 11.01
C VAL A 119 15.12 0.41 10.25
N VAL A 120 14.91 -0.01 9.00
CA VAL A 120 15.95 -0.66 8.18
C VAL A 120 16.65 0.30 7.21
N GLY A 121 16.17 1.54 7.07
CA GLY A 121 16.76 2.56 6.18
C GLY A 121 16.62 2.25 4.69
N ILE A 122 15.83 1.24 4.32
CA ILE A 122 15.64 0.83 2.93
C ILE A 122 14.56 1.70 2.30
N THR A 123 14.91 2.34 1.19
CA THR A 123 13.97 3.12 0.37
C THR A 123 13.46 2.25 -0.76
N ALA A 124 12.16 1.98 -0.75
CA ALA A 124 11.49 1.21 -1.78
C ALA A 124 10.70 2.13 -2.73
N GLU A 125 10.65 1.78 -4.00
CA GLU A 125 9.80 2.39 -5.03
C GLU A 125 8.94 1.29 -5.66
N LEU A 126 7.63 1.35 -5.40
CA LEU A 126 6.67 0.37 -5.88
C LEU A 126 5.91 0.94 -7.08
N THR A 127 6.01 0.28 -8.23
CA THR A 127 5.18 0.59 -9.40
C THR A 127 3.88 -0.19 -9.33
N PHE A 128 2.85 0.40 -8.72
CA PHE A 128 1.63 -0.29 -8.31
C PHE A 128 0.54 -0.33 -9.38
N LEU A 129 0.62 0.53 -10.40
CA LEU A 129 -0.30 0.57 -11.53
C LEU A 129 0.42 1.09 -12.78
N ASP A 130 0.24 0.42 -13.90
CA ASP A 130 0.53 0.92 -15.24
C ASP A 130 -0.78 0.90 -16.03
N GLU A 131 -1.44 2.05 -16.15
CA GLU A 131 -2.77 2.13 -16.76
C GLU A 131 -2.73 1.97 -18.28
N ASN A 132 -1.55 2.02 -18.90
CA ASN A 132 -1.40 1.86 -20.35
C ASN A 132 -1.45 0.39 -20.77
N LYS A 133 -1.23 -0.54 -19.82
CA LYS A 133 -1.26 -1.98 -20.06
C LYS A 133 -2.66 -2.48 -20.35
N ALA A 134 -2.82 -3.33 -21.35
CA ALA A 134 -4.09 -3.99 -21.61
C ALA A 134 -4.44 -4.99 -20.49
N VAL A 135 -5.71 -5.41 -20.42
CA VAL A 135 -6.12 -6.48 -19.50
C VAL A 135 -5.29 -7.73 -19.79
N ASN A 136 -4.81 -8.38 -18.73
CA ASN A 136 -3.86 -9.49 -18.70
C ASN A 136 -2.39 -9.18 -19.05
N GLU A 137 -2.06 -7.96 -19.45
CA GLU A 137 -0.66 -7.58 -19.63
C GLU A 137 0.06 -7.37 -18.29
N THR A 138 1.37 -7.62 -18.31
CA THR A 138 2.23 -7.54 -17.14
C THR A 138 3.32 -6.47 -17.30
N TRP A 139 3.88 -6.07 -16.16
CA TRP A 139 5.11 -5.28 -16.10
C TRP A 139 6.02 -5.84 -15.00
N THR A 140 7.30 -5.52 -15.08
CA THR A 140 8.27 -5.84 -14.03
C THR A 140 9.03 -4.57 -13.69
N ALA A 141 9.13 -4.26 -12.40
CA ALA A 141 9.84 -3.10 -11.88
C ALA A 141 10.78 -3.51 -10.74
N PRO A 142 11.97 -2.89 -10.62
CA PRO A 142 12.78 -3.05 -9.41
C PRO A 142 12.06 -2.40 -8.21
N ILE A 143 12.27 -2.94 -7.01
CA ILE A 143 11.65 -2.40 -5.78
C ILE A 143 12.52 -1.37 -5.06
N THR A 144 13.77 -1.20 -5.48
CA THR A 144 14.71 -0.17 -5.02
C THR A 144 15.50 0.35 -6.21
N ASP A 145 16.23 1.46 -6.05
CA ASP A 145 16.96 2.08 -7.17
C ASP A 145 18.05 1.18 -7.77
N ASN A 146 18.63 0.29 -6.96
CA ASN A 146 19.61 -0.70 -7.40
C ASN A 146 19.00 -2.10 -7.62
N GLY A 147 17.69 -2.27 -7.42
CA GLY A 147 17.00 -3.55 -7.52
C GLY A 147 17.34 -4.55 -6.42
N LEU A 148 18.01 -4.13 -5.35
CA LEU A 148 18.40 -4.98 -4.23
C LEU A 148 17.73 -4.54 -2.92
N VAL A 149 17.33 -5.51 -2.10
CA VAL A 149 16.94 -5.32 -0.70
C VAL A 149 17.82 -6.23 0.14
N ASN A 150 18.63 -5.67 1.04
CA ASN A 150 19.61 -6.43 1.84
C ASN A 150 20.52 -7.34 0.99
N ASN A 151 20.99 -6.83 -0.16
CA ASN A 151 21.80 -7.55 -1.17
C ASN A 151 21.09 -8.73 -1.87
N ILE A 152 19.78 -8.86 -1.72
CA ILE A 152 18.96 -9.85 -2.43
C ILE A 152 18.24 -9.14 -3.58
N PRO A 153 18.36 -9.61 -4.83
CA PRO A 153 17.59 -9.06 -5.94
C PRO A 153 16.08 -9.16 -5.68
N GLY A 154 15.40 -8.03 -5.80
CA GLY A 154 13.97 -7.90 -5.55
C GLY A 154 13.26 -7.18 -6.69
N ARG A 155 12.06 -7.63 -7.03
CA ARG A 155 11.23 -7.03 -8.09
C ARG A 155 9.75 -7.09 -7.74
N LEU A 156 8.98 -6.20 -8.35
CA LEU A 156 7.53 -6.24 -8.37
C LEU A 156 7.09 -6.66 -9.77
N VAL A 157 6.28 -7.71 -9.86
CA VAL A 157 5.66 -8.16 -11.11
C VAL A 157 4.19 -7.80 -11.06
N GLY A 158 3.79 -6.78 -11.80
CA GLY A 158 2.41 -6.32 -11.85
C GLY A 158 1.64 -6.89 -13.04
N LYS A 159 0.33 -6.98 -12.92
CA LYS A 159 -0.62 -7.39 -13.95
C LYS A 159 -1.90 -6.56 -13.85
N VAL A 160 -2.40 -6.08 -14.98
CA VAL A 160 -3.76 -5.55 -15.05
C VAL A 160 -4.72 -6.74 -15.10
N VAL A 161 -5.55 -6.90 -14.08
CA VAL A 161 -6.51 -8.00 -13.99
C VAL A 161 -7.82 -7.61 -14.67
N GLU A 162 -8.34 -6.42 -14.35
CA GLU A 162 -9.59 -5.90 -14.91
C GLU A 162 -9.53 -4.38 -15.07
N LYS A 163 -10.34 -3.83 -15.98
CA LYS A 163 -10.51 -2.39 -16.18
C LYS A 163 -11.97 -2.02 -16.37
N GLY A 164 -12.34 -0.82 -15.95
CA GLY A 164 -13.68 -0.27 -16.15
C GLY A 164 -14.77 -0.97 -15.33
N ILE A 165 -14.37 -1.71 -14.28
CA ILE A 165 -15.32 -2.45 -13.44
C ILE A 165 -16.00 -1.52 -12.44
N SER A 166 -17.11 -1.99 -11.86
CA SER A 166 -17.68 -1.42 -10.65
C SER A 166 -17.21 -2.22 -9.44
N HIS A 167 -16.79 -1.54 -8.37
CA HIS A 167 -16.31 -2.17 -7.14
C HIS A 167 -16.92 -1.50 -5.91
N THR A 168 -17.37 -2.27 -4.93
CA THR A 168 -18.05 -1.73 -3.74
C THR A 168 -17.15 -1.86 -2.51
N VAL A 169 -16.85 -0.72 -1.89
CA VAL A 169 -16.05 -0.66 -0.65
C VAL A 169 -16.85 0.13 0.39
N ASN A 170 -16.97 -0.42 1.60
CA ASN A 170 -17.66 0.21 2.73
C ASN A 170 -19.07 0.76 2.35
N GLY A 171 -19.81 -0.02 1.56
CA GLY A 171 -21.17 0.31 1.13
C GLY A 171 -21.30 1.33 0.01
N LYS A 172 -20.18 1.88 -0.51
CA LYS A 172 -20.17 2.76 -1.69
C LYS A 172 -19.67 2.02 -2.92
N THR A 173 -20.44 2.07 -3.99
CA THR A 173 -20.02 1.56 -5.31
C THR A 173 -19.23 2.63 -6.07
N PHE A 174 -18.01 2.27 -6.45
CA PHE A 174 -17.13 3.05 -7.32
C PHE A 174 -17.22 2.50 -8.74
N LYS A 175 -17.22 3.39 -9.73
CA LYS A 175 -17.19 3.05 -11.16
C LYS A 175 -15.81 3.33 -11.73
N ASP A 176 -15.57 2.83 -12.95
CA ASP A 176 -14.33 3.03 -13.70
C ASP A 176 -13.08 2.59 -12.91
N VAL A 177 -13.19 1.44 -12.22
CA VAL A 177 -12.13 0.90 -11.38
C VAL A 177 -11.17 0.05 -12.22
N ILE A 178 -9.88 0.14 -11.91
CA ILE A 178 -8.85 -0.80 -12.38
C ILE A 178 -8.45 -1.69 -11.22
N HIS A 179 -8.46 -3.01 -11.45
CA HIS A 179 -7.90 -4.01 -10.54
C HIS A 179 -6.51 -4.42 -11.07
N THR A 180 -5.48 -4.23 -10.25
CA THR A 180 -4.14 -4.75 -10.50
C THR A 180 -3.75 -5.80 -9.47
N ALA A 181 -3.04 -6.82 -9.92
CA ALA A 181 -2.32 -7.74 -9.05
C ALA A 181 -0.83 -7.39 -9.13
N ALA A 182 -0.13 -7.38 -8.00
CA ALA A 182 1.31 -7.14 -7.96
C ALA A 182 2.00 -8.13 -7.03
N ASP A 183 2.97 -8.87 -7.55
CA ASP A 183 3.74 -9.87 -6.82
C ASP A 183 5.11 -9.30 -6.46
N LEU A 184 5.38 -9.18 -5.16
CA LEU A 184 6.72 -8.93 -4.66
C LEU A 184 7.52 -10.22 -4.69
N GLN A 185 8.61 -10.22 -5.45
CA GLN A 185 9.46 -11.38 -5.65
C GLN A 185 10.91 -11.11 -5.23
N TYR A 186 11.54 -12.12 -4.62
CA TYR A 186 12.97 -12.14 -4.30
C TYR A 186 13.67 -13.31 -4.97
N ASP A 187 14.92 -13.10 -5.37
CA ASP A 187 15.80 -14.12 -5.92
C ASP A 187 16.72 -14.69 -4.83
N THR A 188 16.39 -15.89 -4.34
CA THR A 188 17.24 -16.65 -3.40
C THR A 188 17.73 -17.96 -4.02
N GLY A 189 18.01 -17.95 -5.33
CA GLY A 189 18.23 -19.14 -6.16
C GLY A 189 17.14 -19.36 -7.22
N GLY A 190 16.42 -18.29 -7.57
CA GLY A 190 15.22 -18.25 -8.39
C GLY A 190 14.22 -17.24 -7.80
N TYR A 191 13.55 -16.46 -8.65
CA TYR A 191 12.51 -15.55 -8.20
C TYR A 191 11.30 -16.32 -7.65
N SER A 192 10.92 -16.00 -6.43
CA SER A 192 9.72 -16.52 -5.78
C SER A 192 8.88 -15.38 -5.19
N THR A 193 7.56 -15.49 -5.30
CA THR A 193 6.62 -14.52 -4.73
C THR A 193 6.57 -14.68 -3.21
N VAL A 194 6.83 -13.59 -2.49
CA VAL A 194 6.77 -13.55 -1.01
C VAL A 194 5.52 -12.83 -0.51
N LEU A 195 4.92 -11.98 -1.34
CA LEU A 195 3.75 -11.18 -1.02
C LEU A 195 3.02 -10.80 -2.31
N THR A 196 1.70 -10.96 -2.32
CA THR A 196 0.84 -10.54 -3.44
C THR A 196 -0.07 -9.42 -2.97
N TYR A 197 -0.18 -8.37 -3.77
CA TYR A 197 -1.12 -7.27 -3.60
C TYR A 197 -2.23 -7.37 -4.65
N ASN A 198 -3.48 -7.24 -4.22
CA ASN A 198 -4.61 -6.95 -5.10
C ASN A 198 -5.07 -5.53 -4.81
N LEU A 199 -4.99 -4.65 -5.79
CA LEU A 199 -5.19 -3.23 -5.64
C LEU A 199 -6.33 -2.78 -6.55
N TYR A 200 -7.28 -2.03 -5.99
CA TYR A 200 -8.41 -1.48 -6.71
C TYR A 200 -8.29 0.04 -6.70
N TYR A 201 -8.13 0.63 -7.89
CA TYR A 201 -8.02 2.07 -8.07
C TYR A 201 -9.25 2.60 -8.79
N ALA A 202 -9.94 3.58 -8.19
CA ALA A 202 -11.06 4.27 -8.83
C ALA A 202 -10.59 5.55 -9.52
N LYS A 203 -11.05 5.77 -10.75
CA LYS A 203 -10.65 6.93 -11.56
C LYS A 203 -11.05 8.24 -10.89
N GLY A 204 -10.11 9.20 -10.83
CA GLY A 204 -10.31 10.49 -10.17
C GLY A 204 -10.39 10.42 -8.64
N ILE A 205 -10.17 9.24 -8.04
CA ILE A 205 -10.22 9.06 -6.59
C ILE A 205 -8.87 8.57 -6.10
N GLY A 206 -8.37 7.41 -6.52
CA GLY A 206 -7.21 6.78 -5.88
C GLY A 206 -7.43 5.32 -5.57
N LEU A 207 -6.54 4.76 -4.73
CA LEU A 207 -6.73 3.45 -4.12
C LEU A 207 -8.03 3.44 -3.30
N ILE A 208 -8.91 2.49 -3.58
CA ILE A 208 -10.17 2.29 -2.84
C ILE A 208 -10.12 1.03 -1.95
N GLU A 209 -9.38 0.01 -2.37
CA GLU A 209 -9.14 -1.19 -1.57
C GLU A 209 -7.79 -1.82 -1.95
N GLN A 210 -7.10 -2.39 -0.95
CA GLN A 210 -5.94 -3.25 -1.14
C GLN A 210 -6.12 -4.52 -0.30
N VAL A 211 -5.88 -5.68 -0.90
CA VAL A 211 -5.79 -6.96 -0.19
C VAL A 211 -4.39 -7.54 -0.39
N SER A 212 -3.66 -7.70 0.70
CA SER A 212 -2.31 -8.24 0.71
C SER A 212 -2.31 -9.66 1.25
N THR A 213 -1.67 -10.60 0.54
CA THR A 213 -1.65 -12.02 0.91
C THR A 213 -0.24 -12.62 0.92
N ILE A 214 0.03 -13.50 1.88
CA ILE A 214 1.23 -14.34 1.94
C ILE A 214 0.78 -15.80 1.83
N ALA A 215 1.29 -16.53 0.84
CA ALA A 215 0.90 -17.91 0.58
C ALA A 215 -0.63 -18.12 0.52
N GLY A 216 -1.35 -17.15 -0.06
CA GLY A 216 -2.81 -17.17 -0.19
C GLY A 216 -3.59 -16.74 1.06
N VAL A 217 -2.92 -16.48 2.19
CA VAL A 217 -3.55 -15.99 3.42
C VAL A 217 -3.53 -14.47 3.45
N THR A 218 -4.70 -13.84 3.62
CA THR A 218 -4.82 -12.39 3.78
C THR A 218 -4.16 -11.94 5.07
N ILE A 219 -3.19 -11.02 4.95
CA ILE A 219 -2.47 -10.43 6.08
C ILE A 219 -2.90 -8.99 6.36
N VAL A 220 -3.32 -8.27 5.32
CA VAL A 220 -3.79 -6.88 5.43
C VAL A 220 -4.94 -6.69 4.45
N ASN A 221 -6.03 -6.10 4.91
CA ASN A 221 -7.05 -5.52 4.05
C ASN A 221 -7.16 -4.02 4.36
N THR A 222 -6.79 -3.18 3.40
CA THR A 222 -6.91 -1.72 3.48
C THR A 222 -8.14 -1.29 2.72
N LYS A 223 -9.07 -0.58 3.38
CA LYS A 223 -10.30 -0.06 2.76
C LYS A 223 -10.39 1.44 2.91
N LEU A 224 -10.75 2.13 1.83
CA LEU A 224 -11.05 3.56 1.90
C LEU A 224 -12.27 3.78 2.81
N VAL A 225 -12.21 4.82 3.63
CA VAL A 225 -13.28 5.21 4.58
C VAL A 225 -13.74 6.63 4.30
N GLU A 226 -12.81 7.51 3.96
CA GLU A 226 -13.11 8.91 3.72
C GLU A 226 -12.10 9.50 2.73
N TYR A 227 -12.51 10.45 1.89
CA TYR A 227 -11.60 11.13 0.98
C TYR A 227 -12.07 12.53 0.60
N SER A 228 -11.13 13.39 0.21
CA SER A 228 -11.43 14.65 -0.50
C SER A 228 -10.41 14.85 -1.60
N ILE A 229 -10.88 15.04 -2.82
CA ILE A 229 -10.04 15.37 -3.97
C ILE A 229 -10.23 16.85 -4.31
N LYS A 230 -9.12 17.59 -4.38
CA LYS A 230 -9.06 19.03 -4.65
C LYS A 230 -8.90 19.34 -6.13
#